data_AF-A0AAV6WFK5-F1
#
_entry.id   AF-A0AAV6WFK5-F1
#
_cell.length_a   1.000
_cell.length_b   1.000
_cell.length_c   1.000
_cell.angle_alpha   90.00
_cell.angle_beta   90.00
_cell.angle_gamma   90.00
#
_symmetry.space_group_name_H-M   'P 1'
#
loop_
_entity.id
_entity.type
_entity.pdbx_description
1 polymer ?
#
loop_
_entity_poly.entity_id
_entity_poly.type
_entity_poly.pdbx_seq_one_letter_code
_entity_poly.pdbx_strand_id
1 'polypeptide(L)'
;MAKSYKTSQLLVKSCVVIVVVFSWMPLLSHCAKKPNVGLARKEDIPYIKCQVCEKLASQLYHQVQSKQAQISPKKISEYEIIEIAENVCNLKKQEADWILKIDIVEQGDKLQLVEQSSEGQCNSECKTIERACQEVLGYSDTDAAEYLYKNKPQLDSLVNFICKDLTKACSSKPPPVPKDRTPGEPFIAKSEKEAEMEKLMKSMEGMPGAPGMKMYSREDLMNQKFGGEDAEDDDDDDEPDFPSKLGKVLREKDNKKYDWKERISKGVVDAGVKLKSHADRVSNRIRQWWTSKKTGSKSSEL
;
A
#
# COMPACT_ATOMS: atom_id res chain seq x y z
N MET A 1 -47.08 -19.43 -65.87
CA MET A 1 -47.03 -18.31 -64.88
C MET A 1 -47.35 -18.73 -63.43
N ALA A 2 -48.09 -19.81 -63.17
CA ALA A 2 -48.50 -20.20 -61.79
C ALA A 2 -47.39 -20.77 -60.87
N LYS A 3 -46.27 -21.28 -61.41
CA LYS A 3 -45.17 -21.87 -60.61
C LYS A 3 -44.32 -20.82 -59.88
N SER A 4 -44.11 -19.65 -60.49
CA SER A 4 -43.28 -18.58 -59.93
C SER A 4 -43.93 -17.87 -58.73
N TYR A 5 -45.27 -17.82 -58.71
CA TYR A 5 -46.03 -17.18 -57.63
C TYR A 5 -46.03 -18.02 -56.34
N LYS A 6 -46.03 -19.36 -56.46
CA LYS A 6 -45.98 -20.28 -55.31
C LYS A 6 -44.61 -20.28 -54.63
N THR A 7 -43.51 -20.21 -55.39
CA THR A 7 -42.15 -20.12 -54.82
C THR A 7 -41.92 -18.78 -54.13
N SER A 8 -42.43 -17.68 -54.68
CA SER A 8 -42.35 -16.36 -54.04
C SER A 8 -43.16 -16.29 -52.75
N GLN A 9 -44.37 -16.88 -52.71
CA GLN A 9 -45.17 -16.96 -51.49
C GLN A 9 -44.55 -17.87 -50.41
N LEU A 10 -43.87 -18.96 -50.79
CA LEU A 10 -43.16 -19.81 -49.82
C LEU A 10 -41.95 -19.08 -49.20
N LEU A 11 -41.21 -18.32 -49.99
CA LEU A 11 -40.06 -17.54 -49.50
C LEU A 11 -40.51 -16.42 -48.55
N VAL A 12 -41.58 -15.69 -48.88
CA VAL A 12 -42.11 -14.64 -48.00
C VAL A 12 -42.64 -15.22 -46.69
N LYS A 13 -43.35 -16.35 -46.72
CA LYS A 13 -43.83 -17.03 -45.50
C LYS A 13 -42.67 -17.55 -44.65
N SER A 14 -41.61 -18.08 -45.28
CA SER A 14 -40.41 -18.51 -44.57
C SER A 14 -39.68 -17.35 -43.90
N CYS A 15 -39.56 -16.20 -44.58
CA CYS A 15 -38.93 -15.01 -44.01
C CYS A 15 -39.75 -14.43 -42.84
N VAL A 16 -41.09 -14.41 -42.93
CA VAL A 16 -41.95 -13.91 -41.85
C VAL A 16 -41.88 -14.81 -40.61
N VAL A 17 -41.85 -16.14 -40.78
CA VAL A 17 -41.69 -17.07 -39.65
C VAL A 17 -40.33 -16.91 -38.97
N ILE A 18 -39.26 -16.70 -39.75
CA ILE A 18 -37.91 -16.47 -39.20
C ILE A 18 -37.88 -15.15 -38.38
N VAL A 19 -38.49 -14.07 -38.87
CA VAL A 19 -38.51 -12.77 -38.16
C VAL A 19 -39.36 -12.83 -36.87
N VAL A 20 -40.43 -13.62 -36.84
CA VAL A 20 -41.27 -13.81 -35.63
C VAL A 20 -40.58 -14.70 -34.59
N VAL A 21 -39.77 -15.68 -35.01
CA VAL A 21 -39.00 -16.54 -34.08
C VAL A 21 -37.82 -15.77 -33.45
N PHE A 22 -37.19 -14.85 -34.19
CA PHE A 22 -36.13 -13.98 -33.63
C PHE A 22 -36.65 -12.92 -32.67
N SER A 23 -37.92 -12.50 -32.75
CA SER A 23 -38.50 -11.52 -31.83
C SER A 23 -39.04 -12.11 -30.53
N TRP A 24 -39.08 -13.44 -30.41
CA TRP A 24 -39.51 -14.15 -29.19
C TRP A 24 -38.37 -14.88 -28.45
N MET A 25 -37.13 -14.70 -28.88
CA MET A 25 -35.99 -14.99 -28.02
C MET A 25 -35.90 -13.85 -26.99
N PRO A 26 -36.27 -14.06 -25.70
CA PRO A 26 -35.83 -13.12 -24.69
C PRO A 26 -34.32 -13.05 -24.82
N LEU A 27 -33.81 -11.83 -25.02
CA LEU A 27 -32.42 -11.52 -24.80
C LEU A 27 -32.11 -12.02 -23.40
N LEU A 28 -31.57 -13.24 -23.31
CA LEU A 28 -30.83 -13.73 -22.17
C LEU A 28 -29.56 -12.90 -22.12
N SER A 29 -29.73 -11.60 -21.82
CA SER A 29 -28.82 -10.82 -21.01
C SER A 29 -28.72 -11.56 -19.68
N HIS A 30 -27.97 -12.65 -19.69
CA HIS A 30 -27.08 -12.89 -18.59
C HIS A 30 -26.22 -11.63 -18.55
N CYS A 31 -26.62 -10.70 -17.69
CA CYS A 31 -25.71 -9.73 -17.14
C CYS A 31 -24.59 -10.54 -16.49
N ALA A 32 -23.62 -10.97 -17.31
CA ALA A 32 -22.25 -11.06 -16.87
C ALA A 32 -21.93 -9.63 -16.42
N LYS A 33 -22.22 -9.35 -15.15
CA LYS A 33 -21.59 -8.24 -14.44
C LYS A 33 -20.11 -8.45 -14.72
N LYS A 34 -19.54 -7.61 -15.59
CA LYS A 34 -18.09 -7.55 -15.73
C LYS A 34 -17.55 -7.47 -14.31
N PRO A 35 -16.51 -8.24 -13.95
CA PRO A 35 -15.88 -8.06 -12.65
C PRO A 35 -15.58 -6.57 -12.52
N ASN A 36 -16.07 -5.97 -11.44
CA ASN A 36 -15.85 -4.57 -11.16
C ASN A 36 -14.37 -4.40 -10.80
N VAL A 37 -13.50 -4.38 -11.80
CA VAL A 37 -12.07 -4.18 -11.63
C VAL A 37 -11.89 -2.86 -10.90
N GLY A 38 -11.39 -2.92 -9.67
CA GLY A 38 -11.11 -1.74 -8.83
C GLY A 38 -12.22 -1.27 -7.89
N LEU A 39 -13.33 -2.00 -7.73
CA LEU A 39 -14.32 -1.70 -6.65
C LEU A 39 -14.22 -2.71 -5.50
N ALA A 40 -14.49 -2.24 -4.29
CA ALA A 40 -14.55 -3.07 -3.08
C ALA A 40 -15.70 -4.08 -3.16
N ARG A 41 -15.41 -5.35 -2.83
CA ARG A 41 -16.39 -6.44 -2.68
C ARG A 41 -17.00 -6.35 -1.28
N LYS A 42 -18.14 -5.67 -1.16
CA LYS A 42 -18.79 -5.44 0.14
C LYS A 42 -19.27 -6.72 0.80
N GLU A 43 -19.58 -7.72 -0.01
CA GLU A 43 -19.94 -9.08 0.39
C GLU A 43 -18.83 -9.77 1.20
N ASP A 44 -17.57 -9.36 1.06
CA ASP A 44 -16.42 -10.01 1.71
C ASP A 44 -16.19 -9.50 3.13
N ILE A 45 -16.63 -8.27 3.40
CA ILE A 45 -16.35 -7.53 4.63
C ILE A 45 -16.74 -8.32 5.89
N PRO A 46 -17.92 -8.96 5.98
CA PRO A 46 -18.29 -9.74 7.17
C PRO A 46 -17.33 -10.89 7.50
N TYR A 47 -16.63 -11.43 6.50
CA TYR A 47 -15.71 -12.55 6.67
C TYR A 47 -14.32 -12.11 7.14
N ILE A 48 -13.89 -10.91 6.75
CA ILE A 48 -12.54 -10.40 7.01
C ILE A 48 -12.47 -9.32 8.10
N LYS A 49 -13.60 -8.74 8.52
CA LYS A 49 -13.65 -7.56 9.42
C LYS A 49 -12.78 -7.70 10.67
N CYS A 50 -12.84 -8.85 11.35
CA CYS A 50 -12.03 -9.08 12.54
C CYS A 50 -10.53 -9.16 12.23
N GLN A 51 -10.14 -9.89 11.17
CA GLN A 51 -8.73 -9.99 10.74
C GLN A 51 -8.17 -8.63 10.32
N VAL A 52 -8.98 -7.82 9.61
CA VAL A 52 -8.62 -6.45 9.24
C VAL A 52 -8.39 -5.62 10.50
N CYS A 53 -9.24 -5.75 11.52
CA CYS A 53 -9.07 -5.04 12.78
C CYS A 53 -7.77 -5.41 13.51
N GLU A 54 -7.44 -6.71 13.60
CA GLU A 54 -6.22 -7.18 14.25
C GLU A 54 -4.97 -6.66 13.54
N LYS A 55 -4.94 -6.73 12.20
CA LYS A 55 -3.84 -6.18 11.39
C LYS A 55 -3.75 -4.66 11.54
N LEU A 56 -4.88 -3.96 11.46
CA LEU A 56 -4.96 -2.52 11.66
C LEU A 56 -4.38 -2.08 13.01
N ALA A 57 -4.80 -2.71 14.11
CA ALA A 57 -4.30 -2.38 15.45
C ALA A 57 -2.79 -2.61 15.56
N SER A 58 -2.28 -3.67 14.93
CA SER A 58 -0.83 -3.90 14.82
C SER A 58 -0.12 -2.80 14.03
N GLN A 59 -0.68 -2.37 12.91
CA GLN A 59 -0.11 -1.30 12.10
C GLN A 59 -0.09 0.04 12.83
N LEU A 60 -1.17 0.40 13.54
CA LEU A 60 -1.20 1.58 14.40
C LEU A 60 -0.07 1.55 15.45
N TYR A 61 0.08 0.43 16.15
CA TYR A 61 1.11 0.25 17.17
C TYR A 61 2.53 0.42 16.61
N HIS A 62 2.81 -0.20 15.45
CA HIS A 62 4.13 -0.14 14.83
C HIS A 62 4.43 1.22 14.20
N GLN A 63 3.46 1.88 13.57
CA GLN A 63 3.65 3.19 12.98
C GLN A 63 3.89 4.27 14.04
N VAL A 64 3.14 4.25 15.15
CA VAL A 64 3.36 5.15 16.29
C VAL A 64 4.75 4.96 16.89
N GLN A 65 5.19 3.71 17.09
CA GLN A 65 6.55 3.45 17.57
C GLN A 65 7.63 3.87 16.58
N SER A 66 7.42 3.63 15.28
CA SER A 66 8.35 4.05 14.24
C SER A 66 8.50 5.57 14.21
N LYS A 67 7.38 6.32 14.28
CA LYS A 67 7.39 7.79 14.35
C LYS A 67 8.10 8.27 15.63
N GLN A 68 7.80 7.67 16.78
CA GLN A 68 8.48 7.97 18.04
C GLN A 68 9.99 7.71 17.99
N ALA A 69 10.44 6.65 17.32
CA ALA A 69 11.86 6.37 17.14
C ALA A 69 12.55 7.40 16.23
N GLN A 70 11.86 7.89 15.19
CA GLN A 70 12.38 8.89 14.25
C GLN A 70 12.53 10.28 14.87
N ILE A 71 11.60 10.70 15.73
CA ILE A 71 11.61 12.03 16.36
C ILE A 71 12.35 12.06 17.71
N SER A 72 12.81 10.91 18.20
CA SER A 72 13.57 10.79 19.45
C SER A 72 14.78 11.75 19.45
N PRO A 73 15.01 12.54 20.53
CA PRO A 73 14.46 12.40 21.88
C PRO A 73 13.13 13.11 22.14
N LYS A 74 12.52 13.74 21.12
CA LYS A 74 11.20 14.40 21.29
C LYS A 74 10.12 13.35 21.50
N LYS A 75 9.12 13.68 22.31
CA LYS A 75 7.94 12.83 22.51
C LYS A 75 6.97 13.04 21.37
N ILE A 76 6.38 11.96 20.88
CA ILE A 76 5.28 12.03 19.92
C ILE A 76 4.10 12.76 20.56
N SER A 77 3.55 13.70 19.82
CA SER A 77 2.35 14.44 20.20
C SER A 77 1.09 13.64 19.92
N GLU A 78 0.00 13.98 20.60
CA GLU A 78 -1.32 13.41 20.34
C GLU A 78 -1.77 13.64 18.89
N TYR A 79 -1.52 14.86 18.38
CA TYR A 79 -1.82 15.22 16.99
C TYR A 79 -1.12 14.30 15.97
N GLU A 80 0.14 13.95 16.21
CA GLU A 80 0.88 13.04 15.33
C GLU A 80 0.33 11.61 15.34
N ILE A 81 -0.31 11.18 16.44
CA ILE A 81 -0.97 9.88 16.56
C ILE A 81 -2.33 9.91 15.86
N ILE A 82 -3.09 10.99 16.03
CA ILE A 82 -4.37 11.20 15.32
C ILE A 82 -4.14 11.16 13.81
N GLU A 83 -3.11 11.85 13.31
CA GLU A 83 -2.75 11.84 11.88
C GLU A 83 -2.45 10.41 11.37
N ILE A 84 -1.77 9.59 12.17
CA ILE A 84 -1.54 8.18 11.83
C ILE A 84 -2.88 7.43 11.78
N ALA A 85 -3.72 7.62 12.79
CA ALA A 85 -5.01 6.93 12.91
C ALA A 85 -5.99 7.29 11.78
N GLU A 86 -6.02 8.54 11.34
CA GLU A 86 -6.85 8.99 10.21
C GLU A 86 -6.36 8.41 8.86
N ASN A 87 -5.05 8.25 8.69
CA ASN A 87 -4.45 7.89 7.40
C ASN A 87 -4.15 6.38 7.25
N VAL A 88 -4.16 5.58 8.32
CA VAL A 88 -3.84 4.14 8.29
C VAL A 88 -4.76 3.32 7.38
N CYS A 89 -5.97 3.82 7.11
CA CYS A 89 -6.94 3.19 6.21
C CYS A 89 -7.07 3.92 4.85
N ASN A 90 -6.19 4.88 4.52
CA ASN A 90 -6.29 5.69 3.30
C ASN A 90 -5.21 5.29 2.28
N LEU A 91 -5.56 4.56 1.22
CA LEU A 91 -4.58 4.06 0.25
C LEU A 91 -3.74 5.14 -0.46
N LYS A 92 -4.15 6.41 -0.42
CA LYS A 92 -3.36 7.54 -0.94
C LYS A 92 -2.22 7.96 -0.01
N LYS A 93 -2.18 7.40 1.20
CA LYS A 93 -1.26 7.75 2.27
C LYS A 93 -0.34 6.59 2.55
N GLN A 94 0.88 6.90 2.98
CA GLN A 94 1.92 5.91 3.24
C GLN A 94 1.53 5.00 4.43
N GLU A 95 0.78 5.56 5.37
CA GLU A 95 0.23 4.88 6.54
C GLU A 95 -0.66 3.69 6.15
N ALA A 96 -1.20 3.62 4.92
CA ALA A 96 -2.02 2.53 4.44
C ALA A 96 -1.28 1.55 3.51
N ASP A 97 0.03 1.70 3.30
CA ASP A 97 0.79 0.82 2.40
C ASP A 97 0.79 -0.65 2.86
N TRP A 98 0.52 -0.90 4.15
CA TRP A 98 0.34 -2.25 4.68
C TRP A 98 -0.81 -3.01 4.00
N ILE A 99 -1.85 -2.31 3.52
CA ILE A 99 -2.97 -2.92 2.79
C ILE A 99 -2.50 -3.54 1.47
N LEU A 100 -1.52 -2.90 0.81
CA LEU A 100 -0.98 -3.36 -0.47
C LEU A 100 -0.18 -4.66 -0.34
N LYS A 101 0.21 -5.05 0.88
CA LYS A 101 0.94 -6.30 1.15
C LYS A 101 0.03 -7.45 1.54
N ILE A 102 -1.28 -7.25 1.59
CA ILE A 102 -2.23 -8.27 2.02
C ILE A 102 -2.98 -8.82 0.82
N ASP A 103 -3.05 -10.14 0.78
CA ASP A 103 -3.81 -10.95 -0.17
C ASP A 103 -4.99 -11.63 0.53
N ILE A 104 -6.16 -11.70 -0.11
CA ILE A 104 -7.34 -12.38 0.44
C ILE A 104 -7.38 -13.79 -0.12
N VAL A 105 -6.89 -14.76 0.65
CA VAL A 105 -6.85 -16.17 0.23
C VAL A 105 -8.07 -16.94 0.72
N GLU A 106 -8.58 -17.82 -0.13
CA GLU A 106 -9.65 -18.75 0.21
C GLU A 106 -9.06 -20.02 0.84
N GLN A 107 -9.31 -20.24 2.14
CA GLN A 107 -8.93 -21.45 2.86
C GLN A 107 -10.18 -22.22 3.30
N GLY A 108 -10.62 -23.13 2.43
CA GLY A 108 -11.80 -23.95 2.68
C GLY A 108 -13.07 -23.11 2.78
N ASP A 109 -13.66 -23.04 3.97
CA ASP A 109 -14.88 -22.28 4.27
C ASP A 109 -14.60 -20.87 4.82
N LYS A 110 -13.35 -20.39 4.78
CA LYS A 110 -12.93 -19.09 5.35
C LYS A 110 -12.09 -18.27 4.38
N LEU A 111 -12.26 -16.94 4.45
CA LEU A 111 -11.30 -16.00 3.87
C LEU A 111 -10.21 -15.71 4.90
N GLN A 112 -8.95 -15.73 4.49
CA GLN A 112 -7.82 -15.34 5.34
C GLN A 112 -7.01 -14.23 4.69
N LEU A 113 -6.51 -13.33 5.54
CA LEU A 113 -5.58 -12.28 5.12
C LEU A 113 -4.15 -12.80 5.23
N VAL A 114 -3.48 -12.98 4.09
CA VAL A 114 -2.09 -13.42 4.05
C VAL A 114 -1.19 -12.25 3.68
N GLU A 115 -0.14 -12.07 4.46
CA GLU A 115 0.85 -11.03 4.24
C GLU A 115 1.93 -11.52 3.28
N GLN A 116 2.12 -10.79 2.20
CA GLN A 116 3.09 -11.05 1.15
C GLN A 116 4.38 -10.26 1.39
N SER A 117 5.49 -10.72 0.81
CA SER A 117 6.81 -10.07 0.99
C SER A 117 6.96 -8.74 0.24
N SER A 118 6.18 -8.54 -0.81
CA SER A 118 6.21 -7.36 -1.69
C SER A 118 4.85 -6.68 -1.76
N GLU A 119 4.82 -5.40 -2.10
CA GLU A 119 3.56 -4.67 -2.36
C GLU A 119 2.93 -5.15 -3.67
N GLY A 120 1.61 -5.33 -3.69
CA GLY A 120 0.84 -5.78 -4.83
C GLY A 120 0.10 -4.66 -5.55
N GLN A 121 -0.32 -4.93 -6.78
CA GLN A 121 -1.23 -4.08 -7.53
C GLN A 121 -2.57 -4.00 -6.81
N CYS A 122 -3.05 -2.77 -6.64
CA CYS A 122 -4.26 -2.51 -5.88
C CYS A 122 -5.50 -2.72 -6.76
N ASN A 123 -6.13 -3.90 -6.62
CA ASN A 123 -7.35 -4.28 -7.33
C ASN A 123 -8.57 -4.30 -6.40
N SER A 124 -9.55 -5.18 -6.64
CA SER A 124 -10.76 -5.27 -5.82
C SER A 124 -10.46 -5.65 -4.36
N GLU A 125 -9.40 -6.41 -4.10
CA GLU A 125 -9.03 -6.90 -2.76
C GLU A 125 -8.49 -5.81 -1.83
N CYS A 126 -7.50 -5.02 -2.29
CA CYS A 126 -7.00 -3.88 -1.50
C CYS A 126 -8.14 -2.90 -1.17
N LYS A 127 -9.08 -2.69 -2.11
CA LYS A 127 -10.25 -1.82 -1.92
C LYS A 127 -11.25 -2.41 -0.92
N THR A 128 -11.35 -3.73 -0.89
CA THR A 128 -12.16 -4.45 0.10
C THR A 128 -11.57 -4.31 1.49
N ILE A 129 -10.25 -4.44 1.63
CA ILE A 129 -9.55 -4.24 2.90
C ILE A 129 -9.63 -2.76 3.34
N GLU A 130 -9.39 -1.81 2.42
CA GLU A 130 -9.56 -0.37 2.67
C GLU A 130 -10.95 -0.07 3.21
N ARG A 131 -11.99 -0.61 2.55
CA ARG A 131 -13.37 -0.42 2.96
C ARG A 131 -13.64 -1.04 4.34
N ALA A 132 -13.18 -2.26 4.59
CA ALA A 132 -13.32 -2.91 5.89
C ALA A 132 -12.58 -2.14 7.00
N CYS A 133 -11.40 -1.59 6.70
CA CYS A 133 -10.61 -0.76 7.61
C CYS A 133 -11.37 0.51 8.00
N GLN A 134 -11.93 1.21 7.02
CA GLN A 134 -12.76 2.41 7.22
C GLN A 134 -14.02 2.09 8.03
N GLU A 135 -14.65 0.92 7.83
CA GLU A 135 -15.80 0.49 8.63
C GLU A 135 -15.45 0.08 10.07
N VAL A 136 -14.19 -0.26 10.34
CA VAL A 136 -13.70 -0.57 11.69
C VAL A 136 -13.29 0.71 12.41
N LEU A 137 -12.43 1.54 11.81
CA LEU A 137 -11.78 2.65 12.50
C LEU A 137 -12.34 4.03 12.17
N GLY A 138 -13.04 4.22 11.05
CA GLY A 138 -13.32 5.56 10.51
C GLY A 138 -14.16 6.48 11.41
N TYR A 139 -14.86 5.94 12.41
CA TYR A 139 -15.59 6.73 13.41
C TYR A 139 -14.93 6.73 14.81
N SER A 140 -13.90 5.91 15.00
CA SER A 140 -13.27 5.65 16.29
C SER A 140 -11.76 5.86 16.24
N ASP A 141 -11.28 6.55 15.21
CA ASP A 141 -9.88 6.90 14.95
C ASP A 141 -9.33 7.82 16.05
N THR A 142 -10.11 8.83 16.41
CA THR A 142 -9.85 9.76 17.51
C THR A 142 -9.80 9.05 18.86
N ASP A 143 -10.78 8.20 19.17
CA ASP A 143 -10.79 7.39 20.40
C ASP A 143 -9.60 6.41 20.49
N ALA A 144 -9.25 5.78 19.36
CA ALA A 144 -8.09 4.89 19.28
C ALA A 144 -6.78 5.67 19.48
N ALA A 145 -6.66 6.87 18.90
CA ALA A 145 -5.50 7.74 19.07
C ALA A 145 -5.38 8.24 20.51
N GLU A 146 -6.48 8.65 21.14
CA GLU A 146 -6.51 9.05 22.55
C GLU A 146 -6.04 7.92 23.45
N TYR A 147 -6.56 6.70 23.24
CA TYR A 147 -6.17 5.53 24.01
C TYR A 147 -4.67 5.22 23.88
N LEU A 148 -4.14 5.27 22.65
CA LEU A 148 -2.72 5.10 22.35
C LEU A 148 -1.84 6.13 23.07
N TYR A 149 -2.23 7.41 23.02
CA TYR A 149 -1.49 8.51 23.62
C TYR A 149 -1.44 8.43 25.15
N LYS A 150 -2.60 8.21 25.78
CA LYS A 150 -2.73 8.20 27.25
C LYS A 150 -2.18 6.93 27.89
N ASN A 151 -2.54 5.77 27.37
CA ASN A 151 -2.28 4.49 28.04
C ASN A 151 -0.97 3.83 27.62
N LYS A 152 -0.44 4.16 26.43
CA LYS A 152 0.75 3.51 25.83
C LYS A 152 0.68 1.97 25.96
N PRO A 153 -0.40 1.37 25.46
CA PRO A 153 -0.67 -0.05 25.67
C PRO A 153 0.40 -0.93 25.00
N GLN A 154 0.51 -2.18 25.44
CA GLN A 154 1.17 -3.22 24.66
C GLN A 154 0.28 -3.63 23.47
N LEU A 155 0.88 -4.26 22.45
CA LEU A 155 0.18 -4.66 21.23
C LEU A 155 -1.12 -5.43 21.50
N ASP A 156 -1.06 -6.47 22.33
CA ASP A 156 -2.24 -7.31 22.60
C ASP A 156 -3.36 -6.55 23.30
N SER A 157 -3.02 -5.64 24.22
CA SER A 157 -4.00 -4.78 24.88
C SER A 157 -4.67 -3.81 23.91
N LEU A 158 -3.89 -3.25 22.97
CA LEU A 158 -4.41 -2.38 21.92
C LEU A 158 -5.35 -3.13 20.98
N VAL A 159 -4.96 -4.33 20.53
CA VAL A 159 -5.79 -5.17 19.66
C VAL A 159 -7.11 -5.50 20.35
N ASN A 160 -7.07 -5.91 21.62
CA ASN A 160 -8.30 -6.21 22.38
C ASN A 160 -9.19 -4.97 22.52
N PHE A 161 -8.61 -3.82 22.91
CA PHE A 161 -9.35 -2.58 23.06
C PHE A 161 -10.03 -2.15 21.74
N ILE A 162 -9.27 -2.05 20.64
CA ILE A 162 -9.82 -1.61 19.36
C ILE A 162 -10.83 -2.62 18.84
N CYS A 163 -10.51 -3.91 18.82
CA CYS A 163 -11.30 -4.89 18.09
C CYS A 163 -12.48 -5.49 18.86
N LYS A 164 -12.43 -5.49 20.19
CA LYS A 164 -13.51 -6.06 21.03
C LYS A 164 -14.31 -4.97 21.74
N ASP A 165 -13.63 -3.98 22.34
CA ASP A 165 -14.29 -3.00 23.20
C ASP A 165 -14.83 -1.81 22.39
N LEU A 166 -13.99 -1.20 21.55
CA LEU A 166 -14.30 0.01 20.80
C LEU A 166 -15.17 -0.27 19.56
N THR A 167 -14.68 -1.11 18.65
CA THR A 167 -15.31 -1.31 17.33
C THR A 167 -16.24 -2.53 17.27
N LYS A 168 -16.09 -3.45 18.23
CA LYS A 168 -16.79 -4.75 18.27
C LYS A 168 -16.61 -5.59 16.98
N ALA A 169 -15.57 -5.31 16.20
CA ALA A 169 -15.25 -5.99 14.96
C ALA A 169 -15.00 -7.50 15.14
N CYS A 170 -14.46 -7.88 16.30
CA CYS A 170 -14.15 -9.27 16.67
C CYS A 170 -15.12 -9.87 17.69
N SER A 171 -16.29 -9.26 17.93
CA SER A 171 -17.25 -9.75 18.94
C SER A 171 -17.99 -11.02 18.50
N SER A 172 -18.08 -11.27 17.19
CA SER A 172 -18.66 -12.49 16.62
C SER A 172 -17.66 -13.18 15.71
N LYS A 173 -17.69 -14.53 15.69
CA LYS A 173 -16.89 -15.30 14.74
C LYS A 173 -17.35 -15.01 13.30
N PRO A 174 -16.43 -14.88 12.33
CA PRO A 174 -16.80 -14.72 10.93
C PRO A 174 -17.73 -15.85 10.45
N PRO A 175 -18.78 -15.54 9.68
CA PRO A 175 -19.64 -16.57 9.08
C PRO A 175 -18.84 -17.44 8.09
N PRO A 176 -19.30 -18.66 7.77
CA PRO A 176 -18.67 -19.47 6.73
C PRO A 176 -18.93 -18.87 5.35
N VAL A 177 -17.93 -18.93 4.48
CA VAL A 177 -17.98 -18.38 3.12
C VAL A 177 -18.90 -19.24 2.24
N PRO A 178 -19.82 -18.62 1.46
CA PRO A 178 -20.66 -19.34 0.51
C PRO A 178 -19.83 -20.04 -0.58
N LYS A 179 -20.20 -21.28 -0.92
CA LYS A 179 -19.50 -22.08 -1.94
C LYS A 179 -19.68 -21.55 -3.37
N ASP A 180 -20.74 -20.79 -3.62
CA ASP A 180 -21.06 -20.20 -4.93
C ASP A 180 -20.41 -18.82 -5.15
N ARG A 181 -19.50 -18.42 -4.25
CA ARG A 181 -18.74 -17.19 -4.37
C ARG A 181 -17.76 -17.27 -5.54
N THR A 182 -17.63 -16.19 -6.30
CA THR A 182 -16.57 -16.05 -7.30
C THR A 182 -15.23 -15.76 -6.61
N PRO A 183 -14.17 -16.56 -6.88
CA PRO A 183 -12.85 -16.34 -6.29
C PRO A 183 -12.29 -14.92 -6.46
N GLY A 184 -11.37 -14.57 -5.56
CA GLY A 184 -10.55 -13.37 -5.63
C GLY A 184 -9.74 -13.25 -6.93
N GLU A 185 -9.26 -12.05 -7.21
CA GLU A 185 -8.28 -11.85 -8.29
C GLU A 185 -6.91 -12.25 -7.75
N PRO A 186 -6.03 -12.91 -8.52
CA PRO A 186 -4.73 -13.31 -7.99
C PRO A 186 -3.89 -12.09 -7.60
N PHE A 187 -3.13 -12.21 -6.51
CA PHE A 187 -2.17 -11.20 -6.11
C PHE A 187 -1.09 -11.00 -7.18
N ILE A 188 -0.97 -9.77 -7.69
CA ILE A 188 0.07 -9.38 -8.65
C ILE A 188 1.08 -8.51 -7.91
N ALA A 189 2.26 -9.05 -7.63
CA ALA A 189 3.34 -8.29 -7.02
C ALA A 189 3.79 -7.13 -7.92
N LYS A 190 3.87 -5.93 -7.37
CA LYS A 190 4.53 -4.78 -8.01
C LYS A 190 6.04 -5.00 -8.01
N SER A 191 6.69 -4.40 -9.00
CA SER A 191 8.14 -4.26 -8.94
C SER A 191 8.56 -3.28 -7.84
N GLU A 192 9.74 -3.47 -7.24
CA GLU A 192 10.26 -2.56 -6.21
C GLU A 192 10.34 -1.11 -6.72
N LYS A 193 10.72 -0.93 -7.99
CA LYS A 193 10.79 0.39 -8.64
C LYS A 193 9.42 1.07 -8.73
N GLU A 194 8.38 0.31 -9.02
CA GLU A 194 7.00 0.81 -9.10
C GLU A 194 6.50 1.21 -7.71
N ALA A 195 6.74 0.38 -6.70
CA ALA A 195 6.40 0.68 -5.30
C ALA A 195 7.13 1.94 -4.79
N GLU A 196 8.43 2.07 -5.06
CA GLU A 196 9.20 3.26 -4.68
C GLU A 196 8.73 4.53 -5.39
N MET A 197 8.41 4.43 -6.69
CA MET A 197 7.88 5.53 -7.47
C MET A 197 6.53 5.99 -6.94
N GLU A 198 5.62 5.06 -6.60
CA GLU A 198 4.31 5.40 -6.04
C GLU A 198 4.44 6.03 -4.65
N LYS A 199 5.34 5.52 -3.81
CA LYS A 199 5.64 6.10 -2.50
C LYS A 199 6.16 7.54 -2.61
N LEU A 200 7.02 7.80 -3.60
CA LEU A 200 7.48 9.15 -3.90
C LEU A 200 6.30 10.05 -4.29
N MET A 201 5.42 9.59 -5.18
CA MET A 201 4.23 10.35 -5.59
C MET A 201 3.30 10.66 -4.40
N LYS A 202 3.01 9.67 -3.54
CA LYS A 202 2.19 9.87 -2.32
C LYS A 202 2.78 10.92 -1.38
N SER A 203 4.10 10.96 -1.23
CA SER A 203 4.76 11.96 -0.39
C SER A 203 4.63 13.40 -0.94
N MET A 204 4.39 13.55 -2.24
CA MET A 204 4.19 14.87 -2.88
C MET A 204 2.76 15.39 -2.74
N GLU A 205 1.75 14.52 -2.71
CA GLU A 205 0.32 14.90 -2.61
C GLU A 205 -0.05 15.55 -1.26
N GLY A 206 0.80 15.45 -0.24
CA GLY A 206 0.57 16.01 1.10
C GLY A 206 1.18 17.39 1.37
N MET A 207 1.89 17.99 0.40
CA MET A 207 2.59 19.27 0.61
C MET A 207 1.65 20.47 0.34
N PRO A 208 1.42 21.38 1.29
CA PRO A 208 0.61 22.58 1.05
C PRO A 208 1.32 23.47 0.02
N GLY A 209 0.73 23.64 -1.17
CA GLY A 209 1.28 24.52 -2.20
C GLY A 209 1.18 24.06 -3.66
N ALA A 210 0.55 22.92 -3.97
CA ALA A 210 0.37 22.51 -5.37
C ALA A 210 -1.06 22.13 -5.82
N PRO A 211 -2.13 22.88 -5.48
CA PRO A 211 -3.36 22.83 -6.25
C PRO A 211 -3.22 23.78 -7.44
N GLY A 212 -2.76 23.29 -8.60
CA GLY A 212 -2.84 24.07 -9.86
C GLY A 212 -1.65 24.02 -10.82
N MET A 213 -0.59 23.26 -10.57
CA MET A 213 0.44 23.05 -11.60
C MET A 213 -0.14 22.20 -12.74
N LYS A 214 -0.53 22.84 -13.84
CA LYS A 214 -0.69 22.17 -15.12
C LYS A 214 0.68 21.64 -15.51
N MET A 215 0.84 20.31 -15.60
CA MET A 215 2.01 19.74 -16.27
C MET A 215 1.91 20.14 -17.74
N TYR A 216 2.75 21.10 -18.16
CA TYR A 216 2.90 21.42 -19.58
C TYR A 216 3.67 20.29 -20.25
N SER A 217 3.16 19.81 -21.38
CA SER A 217 3.83 18.79 -22.17
C SER A 217 5.11 19.38 -22.79
N ARG A 218 6.07 18.52 -23.15
CA ARG A 218 7.34 18.96 -23.76
C ARG A 218 7.11 19.81 -25.02
N GLU A 219 6.01 19.54 -25.73
CA GLU A 219 5.57 20.31 -26.89
C GLU A 219 5.08 21.72 -26.52
N ASP A 220 4.38 21.90 -25.40
CA ASP A 220 3.86 23.20 -24.95
C ASP A 220 4.99 24.16 -24.55
N LEU A 221 6.04 23.62 -23.94
CA LEU A 221 7.27 24.35 -23.60
C LEU A 221 8.08 24.75 -24.83
N MET A 222 8.00 23.99 -25.93
CA MET A 222 8.70 24.32 -27.18
C MET A 222 7.89 25.23 -28.11
N ASN A 223 6.55 25.21 -28.01
CA ASN A 223 5.67 26.07 -28.81
C ASN A 223 5.49 27.47 -28.23
N GLN A 224 5.77 27.69 -26.94
CA GLN A 224 5.91 29.05 -26.39
C GLN A 224 7.24 29.66 -26.85
N LYS A 225 7.20 30.25 -28.04
CA LYS A 225 8.28 31.05 -28.60
C LYS A 225 8.40 32.35 -27.79
N PHE A 226 9.20 32.34 -26.73
CA PHE A 226 9.64 33.55 -26.04
C PHE A 226 10.56 34.35 -26.99
N GLY A 227 10.03 35.42 -27.59
CA GLY A 227 10.83 36.43 -28.30
C GLY A 227 10.13 37.03 -29.52
N GLY A 228 9.76 38.31 -29.42
CA GLY A 228 9.32 39.19 -30.50
C GLY A 228 8.83 40.54 -29.96
N GLU A 229 9.73 41.52 -29.91
CA GLU A 229 9.55 42.90 -29.42
C GLU A 229 8.65 43.76 -30.33
N ASP A 230 7.91 44.70 -29.72
CA ASP A 230 7.60 46.08 -30.17
C ASP A 230 6.42 46.60 -29.30
N ALA A 231 6.35 47.80 -28.72
CA ALA A 231 7.26 48.78 -28.13
C ALA A 231 6.35 49.77 -27.34
N GLU A 232 6.82 50.26 -26.19
CA GLU A 232 6.37 51.44 -25.40
C GLU A 232 5.01 51.29 -24.65
N ASP A 233 4.91 51.44 -23.33
CA ASP A 233 5.32 52.59 -22.51
C ASP A 233 5.45 52.19 -21.01
N ASP A 234 6.26 52.99 -20.31
CA ASP A 234 6.79 52.93 -18.92
C ASP A 234 5.93 52.33 -17.79
N ASP A 235 6.56 51.53 -16.94
CA ASP A 235 6.87 51.91 -15.54
C ASP A 235 7.50 50.74 -14.76
N ASP A 236 8.64 51.02 -14.13
CA ASP A 236 9.27 50.37 -12.98
C ASP A 236 9.03 48.87 -12.75
N ASP A 237 10.08 48.03 -12.83
CA ASP A 237 10.26 46.99 -11.80
C ASP A 237 11.67 46.37 -11.80
N ASP A 238 12.24 46.35 -10.61
CA ASP A 238 13.53 45.82 -10.23
C ASP A 238 13.78 44.40 -10.78
N GLU A 239 14.92 44.25 -11.45
CA GLU A 239 15.50 42.95 -11.80
C GLU A 239 15.78 42.15 -10.51
N PRO A 240 15.10 41.02 -10.24
CA PRO A 240 15.51 40.16 -9.15
C PRO A 240 16.71 39.36 -9.64
N ASP A 241 17.90 39.86 -9.33
CA ASP A 241 19.18 39.16 -9.43
C ASP A 241 19.03 37.77 -8.78
N PHE A 242 18.95 36.74 -9.62
CA PHE A 242 18.82 35.35 -9.19
C PHE A 242 20.03 35.06 -8.29
N PRO A 243 19.85 34.75 -6.99
CA PRO A 243 20.99 34.70 -6.09
C PRO A 243 21.87 33.51 -6.49
N SER A 244 23.03 33.80 -7.08
CA SER A 244 24.11 32.87 -7.44
C SER A 244 24.56 31.95 -6.27
N LYS A 245 24.07 32.22 -5.06
CA LYS A 245 24.21 31.40 -3.86
C LYS A 245 23.30 30.16 -3.85
N LEU A 246 22.15 30.16 -4.52
CA LEU A 246 21.20 29.03 -4.48
C LEU A 246 21.73 27.80 -5.22
N GLY A 247 22.32 28.00 -6.41
CA GLY A 247 22.97 26.92 -7.16
C GLY A 247 24.16 26.31 -6.42
N LYS A 248 24.88 27.12 -5.64
CA LYS A 248 26.00 26.66 -4.80
C LYS A 248 25.51 25.82 -3.63
N VAL A 249 24.42 26.23 -2.97
CA VAL A 249 23.80 25.51 -1.84
C VAL A 249 23.21 24.16 -2.27
N LEU A 250 22.57 24.09 -3.44
CA LEU A 250 22.05 22.83 -3.97
C LEU A 250 23.19 21.85 -4.30
N ARG A 251 24.27 22.33 -4.94
CA ARG A 251 25.45 21.51 -5.26
C ARG A 251 26.21 21.06 -4.01
N GLU A 252 26.25 21.88 -2.95
CA GLU A 252 26.81 21.49 -1.65
C GLU A 252 25.94 20.46 -0.93
N LYS A 253 24.61 20.57 -1.04
CA LYS A 253 23.66 19.63 -0.44
C LYS A 253 23.73 18.26 -1.09
N ASP A 254 23.89 18.20 -2.42
CA ASP A 254 24.06 16.94 -3.15
C ASP A 254 25.40 16.26 -2.84
N ASN A 255 26.49 17.02 -2.74
CA ASN A 255 27.79 16.49 -2.33
C ASN A 255 27.78 15.97 -0.89
N LYS A 256 27.13 16.69 0.04
CA LYS A 256 26.90 16.21 1.42
C LYS A 256 25.99 14.99 1.44
N LYS A 257 25.04 14.88 0.49
CA LYS A 257 24.15 13.71 0.31
C LYS A 257 24.87 12.49 -0.29
N TYR A 258 26.01 12.66 -0.93
CA TYR A 258 26.84 11.53 -1.34
C TYR A 258 27.74 11.06 -0.18
N ASP A 259 28.38 12.02 0.51
CA ASP A 259 29.30 11.76 1.62
C ASP A 259 28.63 11.05 2.82
N TRP A 260 27.40 11.43 3.23
CA TRP A 260 26.71 10.72 4.32
C TRP A 260 26.38 9.26 3.98
N LYS A 261 26.02 8.95 2.72
CA LYS A 261 25.73 7.55 2.31
C LYS A 261 26.99 6.70 2.38
N GLU A 262 28.13 7.26 1.98
CA GLU A 262 29.42 6.60 2.03
C GLU A 262 29.86 6.37 3.49
N ARG A 263 29.65 7.36 4.37
CA ARG A 263 29.92 7.23 5.81
C ARG A 263 29.04 6.18 6.51
N ILE A 264 27.75 6.09 6.16
CA ILE A 264 26.85 5.06 6.71
C ILE A 264 27.26 3.68 6.20
N SER A 265 27.53 3.54 4.90
CA SER A 265 27.94 2.27 4.30
C SER A 265 29.23 1.76 4.94
N LYS A 266 30.21 2.65 5.14
CA LYS A 266 31.46 2.33 5.84
C LYS A 266 31.23 1.93 7.30
N GLY A 267 30.33 2.63 8.01
CA GLY A 267 29.97 2.30 9.39
C GLY A 267 29.33 0.91 9.53
N VAL A 268 28.47 0.52 8.60
CA VAL A 268 27.83 -0.82 8.56
C VAL A 268 28.86 -1.90 8.26
N VAL A 269 29.76 -1.67 7.30
CA VAL A 269 30.84 -2.61 6.95
C VAL A 269 31.79 -2.79 8.13
N ASP A 270 32.23 -1.70 8.78
CA ASP A 270 33.14 -1.76 9.93
C ASP A 270 32.50 -2.46 11.14
N ALA A 271 31.20 -2.22 11.38
CA ALA A 271 30.44 -2.93 12.41
C ALA A 271 30.32 -4.43 12.10
N GLY A 272 30.06 -4.79 10.84
CA GLY A 272 30.03 -6.17 10.37
C GLY A 272 31.38 -6.88 10.52
N VAL A 273 32.49 -6.22 10.18
CA VAL A 273 33.85 -6.74 10.35
C VAL A 273 34.18 -6.94 11.82
N LYS A 274 33.82 -6.00 12.70
CA LYS A 274 33.99 -6.15 14.16
C LYS A 274 33.19 -7.34 14.70
N LEU A 275 31.92 -7.47 14.33
CA LEU A 275 31.07 -8.58 14.75
C LEU A 275 31.61 -9.93 14.27
N LYS A 276 32.09 -10.00 13.02
CA LYS A 276 32.75 -11.20 12.48
C LYS A 276 34.00 -11.57 13.28
N SER A 277 34.85 -10.59 13.62
CA SER A 277 36.04 -10.84 14.45
C SER A 277 35.69 -11.36 15.85
N HIS A 278 34.60 -10.86 16.44
CA HIS A 278 34.12 -11.33 17.74
C HIS A 278 33.54 -12.75 17.65
N ALA A 279 32.78 -13.06 16.60
CA ALA A 279 32.26 -14.39 16.34
C ALA A 279 33.40 -15.41 16.11
N ASP A 280 34.41 -15.07 15.31
CA ASP A 280 35.57 -15.91 15.06
C ASP A 280 36.39 -16.15 16.33
N ARG A 281 36.52 -15.13 17.20
CA ARG A 281 37.20 -15.26 18.50
C ARG A 281 36.46 -16.17 19.46
N VAL A 282 35.14 -16.06 19.53
CA VAL A 282 34.29 -16.94 20.35
C VAL A 282 34.33 -18.37 19.81
N SER A 283 34.20 -18.54 18.49
CA SER A 283 34.29 -19.84 17.82
C SER A 283 35.62 -20.53 18.09
N ASN A 284 36.75 -19.80 17.98
CA ASN A 284 38.07 -20.34 18.28
C ASN A 284 38.26 -20.69 19.76
N ARG A 285 37.71 -19.89 20.69
CA ARG A 285 37.75 -20.19 22.13
C ARG A 285 36.94 -21.44 22.47
N ILE A 286 35.76 -21.60 21.86
CA ILE A 286 34.94 -22.81 21.99
C ILE A 286 35.72 -24.01 21.44
N ARG A 287 36.31 -23.90 20.24
CA ARG A 287 37.11 -24.98 19.63
C ARG A 287 38.27 -25.43 20.52
N GLN A 288 39.01 -24.48 21.12
CA GLN A 288 40.12 -24.77 22.04
C GLN A 288 39.67 -25.44 23.35
N TRP A 289 38.49 -25.05 23.86
CA TRP A 289 37.88 -25.68 25.03
C TRP A 289 37.49 -27.13 24.74
N TRP A 290 36.86 -27.38 23.58
CA TRP A 290 36.51 -28.73 23.14
C TRP A 290 37.73 -29.62 22.90
N THR A 291 38.82 -29.10 22.33
CA THR A 291 40.04 -29.88 22.14
C THR A 291 40.74 -30.21 23.46
N SER A 292 40.79 -29.29 24.43
CA SER A 292 41.35 -29.56 25.77
C SER A 292 40.56 -30.62 26.54
N LYS A 293 39.23 -30.64 26.39
CA LYS A 293 38.39 -31.65 27.03
C LYS A 293 38.60 -33.04 26.43
N LYS A 294 38.93 -33.11 25.13
CA LYS A 294 39.22 -34.36 24.41
C LYS A 294 40.61 -34.93 24.71
N THR A 295 41.60 -34.09 25.02
CA THR A 295 42.92 -34.54 25.48
C THR A 295 42.93 -34.91 26.96
N GLY A 296 42.12 -34.25 27.81
CA GLY A 296 41.94 -34.64 29.21
C GLY A 296 41.28 -36.01 29.40
N SER A 297 40.40 -36.43 28.49
CA SER A 297 39.76 -37.75 28.51
C SER A 297 40.69 -38.92 28.14
N LYS A 298 41.92 -38.65 27.66
CA LYS A 298 42.92 -39.69 27.35
C LYS A 298 43.93 -39.92 28.48
N SER A 299 43.86 -39.17 29.58
CA SER A 299 44.82 -39.29 30.70
C SER A 299 44.23 -39.99 31.93
N SER A 300 43.05 -40.61 31.82
CA SER A 300 42.37 -41.33 32.91
C SER A 300 42.21 -42.84 32.67
N GLU A 301 42.95 -43.40 31.71
CA GLU A 301 43.19 -44.85 31.58
C GLU A 301 44.71 -45.10 31.65
N LEU A 302 45.22 -45.21 32.88
CA LEU A 302 46.46 -45.92 33.25
C LEU A 302 46.39 -46.25 34.74
#